data_AF-A0AAV2KGG6-F1
#
_entry.id   AF-A0AAV2KGG6-F1
#
_cell.length_a   1.000
_cell.length_b   1.000
_cell.length_c   1.000
_cell.angle_alpha   90.00
_cell.angle_beta   90.00
_cell.angle_gamma   90.00
#
_symmetry.space_group_name_H-M   'P 1'
#
loop_
_entity.id
_entity.type
_entity.pdbx_description
1 polymer ?
#
loop_
_entity_poly.entity_id
_entity_poly.type
_entity_poly.pdbx_seq_one_letter_code
_entity_poly.pdbx_strand_id
1 'polypeptide(L)'
;MISPSGQQLVSGFRKSDGIHMVDPTEDGDYSICFDNSFSKMSLKMVFFGVVLNAQSGTRSEWDTVDQEDSLLDYTLGDIRLRLETMHRDLERTRQVQAALRAFEARDRYVLEDNLWRVSFWSCLTLLLMLTVASAQIHTLKKLFDEKKKVTTRA
;
A
#
# COMPACT_ATOMS: atom_id res chain seq x y z
N MET A 1 4.92 -19.02 -10.08
CA MET A 1 5.46 -18.66 -11.41
C MET A 1 5.31 -19.85 -12.32
N ILE A 2 4.80 -19.60 -13.52
CA ILE A 2 4.58 -20.60 -14.57
C ILE A 2 5.44 -20.17 -15.77
N SER A 3 6.18 -21.12 -16.35
CA SER A 3 6.99 -20.92 -17.56
C SER A 3 6.11 -20.75 -18.80
N PRO A 4 6.68 -20.28 -19.93
CA PRO A 4 5.96 -20.19 -21.20
C PRO A 4 5.45 -21.55 -21.69
N SER A 5 6.17 -22.63 -21.39
CA SER A 5 5.78 -24.02 -21.64
C SER A 5 4.68 -24.54 -20.71
N GLY A 6 4.21 -23.74 -19.75
CA GLY A 6 3.17 -24.11 -18.79
C GLY A 6 3.68 -24.90 -17.58
N GLN A 7 5.00 -25.03 -17.42
CA GLN A 7 5.60 -25.71 -16.28
C GLN A 7 5.60 -24.80 -15.04
N GLN A 8 5.22 -25.36 -13.89
CA GLN A 8 5.23 -24.65 -12.63
C GLN A 8 6.64 -24.57 -12.05
N LEU A 9 7.25 -23.39 -12.10
CA LEU A 9 8.61 -23.14 -11.60
C LEU A 9 8.64 -22.85 -10.10
N VAL A 10 7.66 -22.08 -9.62
CA VAL A 10 7.57 -21.69 -8.20
C VAL A 10 6.13 -21.73 -7.74
N SER A 11 5.90 -22.34 -6.58
CA SER A 11 4.62 -22.30 -5.89
C SER A 11 4.77 -22.21 -4.39
N GLY A 12 3.89 -21.43 -3.77
CA GLY A 12 3.78 -21.32 -2.32
C GLY A 12 2.30 -21.33 -1.92
N PHE A 13 2.00 -21.99 -0.80
CA PHE A 13 0.66 -22.00 -0.22
C PHE A 13 0.67 -21.25 1.11
N ARG A 14 -0.31 -20.38 1.32
CA ARG A 14 -0.54 -19.64 2.58
C ARG A 14 0.70 -18.88 3.08
N LYS A 15 1.44 -18.24 2.17
CA LYS A 15 2.57 -17.38 2.50
C LYS A 15 2.14 -15.92 2.60
N SER A 16 2.67 -15.20 3.60
CA SER A 16 2.50 -13.75 3.80
C SER A 16 3.46 -12.92 2.95
N ASP A 17 4.64 -13.48 2.68
CA ASP A 17 5.76 -12.82 2.03
C ASP A 17 6.72 -13.89 1.45
N GLY A 18 7.59 -13.46 0.53
CA GLY A 18 8.59 -14.31 -0.08
C GLY A 18 9.32 -13.62 -1.23
N ILE A 19 10.60 -13.97 -1.42
CA ILE A 19 11.42 -13.55 -2.55
C ILE A 19 11.83 -14.81 -3.30
N HIS A 20 11.61 -14.82 -4.62
CA HIS A 20 11.97 -15.94 -5.49
C HIS A 20 12.80 -15.41 -6.65
N MET A 21 13.98 -15.98 -6.83
CA MET A 21 14.86 -15.72 -7.97
C MET A 21 14.76 -16.92 -8.91
N VAL A 22 14.51 -16.66 -10.19
CA VAL A 22 14.37 -17.69 -11.22
C VAL A 22 15.22 -17.25 -12.39
N ASP A 23 16.13 -18.13 -12.81
CA ASP A 23 16.92 -17.93 -14.02
C ASP A 23 16.07 -18.33 -15.24
N PRO A 24 15.87 -17.42 -16.22
CA PRO A 24 15.07 -17.73 -17.40
C PRO A 24 15.74 -18.83 -18.21
N THR A 25 15.06 -19.98 -18.32
CA THR A 25 15.55 -21.18 -19.03
C THR A 25 14.97 -21.28 -20.43
N GLU A 26 13.84 -20.61 -20.66
CA GLU A 26 13.10 -20.57 -21.91
C GLU A 26 12.75 -19.12 -22.25
N ASP A 27 12.85 -18.76 -23.53
CA ASP A 27 12.37 -17.47 -24.03
C ASP A 27 10.84 -17.49 -24.15
N GLY A 28 10.18 -16.49 -23.55
CA GLY A 28 8.73 -16.32 -23.64
C GLY A 28 8.12 -15.65 -22.42
N ASP A 29 6.79 -15.73 -22.33
CA ASP A 29 6.01 -15.07 -21.29
C ASP A 29 5.91 -15.90 -20.01
N TYR A 30 6.44 -15.36 -18.91
CA TYR A 30 6.33 -15.95 -17.57
C TYR A 30 5.13 -15.35 -16.83
N SER A 31 4.31 -16.21 -16.23
CA SER A 31 3.10 -15.78 -15.49
C SER A 31 3.27 -15.91 -13.97
N ILE A 32 2.84 -14.88 -13.24
CA ILE A 32 2.80 -14.83 -11.77
C ILE A 32 1.33 -14.79 -11.35
N CYS A 33 0.90 -15.79 -10.56
CA CYS A 33 -0.49 -15.90 -10.11
C CYS A 33 -0.59 -15.81 -8.59
N PHE A 34 -1.53 -14.99 -8.09
CA PHE A 34 -1.86 -14.88 -6.68
C PHE A 34 -3.29 -15.37 -6.45
N ASP A 35 -3.45 -16.40 -5.63
CA ASP A 35 -4.76 -17.00 -5.34
C ASP A 35 -5.26 -16.59 -3.94
N ASN A 36 -6.48 -16.09 -3.87
CA ASN A 36 -7.19 -15.77 -2.62
C ASN A 36 -8.47 -16.62 -2.43
N SER A 37 -8.57 -17.78 -3.07
CA SER A 37 -9.73 -18.68 -2.95
C SER A 37 -10.00 -19.17 -1.53
N PHE A 38 -8.99 -19.10 -0.64
CA PHE A 38 -9.12 -19.46 0.77
C PHE A 38 -9.98 -18.49 1.59
N SER A 39 -9.95 -17.19 1.28
CA SER A 39 -10.63 -16.15 2.07
C SER A 39 -11.73 -15.50 1.23
N LYS A 40 -12.89 -16.15 1.12
CA LYS A 40 -14.03 -15.64 0.33
C LYS A 40 -14.67 -14.37 0.89
N MET A 41 -14.47 -14.10 2.18
CA MET A 41 -15.12 -12.99 2.89
C MET A 41 -14.19 -11.78 3.10
N SER A 42 -12.89 -11.91 2.84
CA SER A 42 -11.91 -10.84 3.10
C SER A 42 -10.97 -10.65 1.91
N LEU A 43 -10.91 -9.41 1.42
CA LEU A 43 -9.95 -8.99 0.40
C LEU A 43 -8.53 -9.02 0.97
N LYS A 44 -7.55 -9.42 0.14
CA LYS A 44 -6.13 -9.36 0.46
C LYS A 44 -5.43 -8.42 -0.51
N MET A 45 -4.72 -7.44 0.03
CA MET A 45 -3.82 -6.60 -0.78
C MET A 45 -2.44 -7.25 -0.84
N VAL A 46 -1.91 -7.42 -2.06
CA VAL A 46 -0.58 -8.00 -2.30
C VAL A 46 0.29 -6.93 -2.94
N PHE A 47 1.42 -6.63 -2.30
CA PHE A 47 2.47 -5.81 -2.90
C PHE A 47 3.52 -6.74 -3.50
N PHE A 48 3.81 -6.60 -4.78
CA PHE A 48 4.81 -7.40 -5.47
C PHE A 48 5.66 -6.51 -6.38
N GLY A 49 6.92 -6.88 -6.55
CA GLY A 49 7.85 -6.24 -7.48
C GLY A 49 8.60 -7.30 -8.26
N VAL A 50 8.80 -7.05 -9.56
CA VAL A 50 9.59 -7.92 -10.45
C VAL A 50 10.81 -7.14 -10.89
N VAL A 51 12.00 -7.71 -10.67
CA VAL A 51 13.27 -7.13 -11.09
C VAL A 51 13.87 -8.05 -12.14
N LEU A 52 14.04 -7.53 -13.36
CA LEU A 52 14.69 -8.24 -14.45
C LEU A 52 16.17 -7.83 -14.45
N ASN A 53 17.06 -8.76 -14.16
CA ASN A 53 18.48 -8.56 -14.38
C ASN A 53 18.76 -8.86 -15.86
N ALA A 54 18.72 -7.83 -16.70
CA ALA A 54 19.16 -7.95 -18.10
C ALA A 54 20.68 -8.17 -18.13
N GLN A 55 21.12 -9.41 -17.94
CA GLN A 55 22.43 -9.83 -18.43
C GLN A 55 22.26 -10.19 -19.90
N SER A 56 22.95 -9.45 -20.78
CA SER A 56 22.96 -9.54 -22.24
C SER A 56 21.81 -8.83 -22.97
N GLY A 57 22.13 -7.70 -23.61
CA GLY A 57 21.22 -7.03 -24.54
C GLY A 57 21.67 -5.65 -24.99
N THR A 58 22.20 -4.82 -24.09
CA THR A 58 22.43 -3.39 -24.40
C THR A 58 23.86 -3.06 -24.87
N ARG A 59 24.70 -4.05 -25.15
CA ARG A 59 26.10 -3.82 -25.58
C ARG A 59 26.27 -3.68 -27.10
N SER A 60 25.22 -3.84 -27.90
CA SER A 60 25.35 -3.87 -29.37
C SER A 60 25.17 -2.54 -30.10
N GLU A 61 24.73 -1.45 -29.44
CA GLU A 61 24.38 -0.20 -30.15
C GLU A 61 25.38 0.97 -29.96
N TRP A 62 26.36 0.83 -29.07
CA TRP A 62 27.31 1.93 -28.78
C TRP A 62 28.72 1.73 -29.37
N ASP A 63 28.98 0.59 -30.01
CA ASP A 63 30.34 0.21 -30.47
C ASP A 63 30.73 0.82 -31.84
N THR A 64 29.84 1.58 -32.48
CA THR A 64 30.07 2.13 -33.84
C THR A 64 30.45 3.61 -33.88
N VAL A 65 30.61 4.28 -32.72
CA VAL A 65 30.87 5.75 -32.69
C VAL A 65 32.28 6.11 -32.18
N ASP A 66 32.99 5.24 -31.47
CA ASP A 66 34.27 5.58 -30.82
C ASP A 66 35.49 5.15 -31.65
N GLN A 67 35.73 5.84 -32.77
CA GLN A 67 37.06 5.88 -33.38
C GLN A 67 37.48 7.34 -33.59
N GLU A 68 37.89 8.03 -32.51
CA GLU A 68 39.01 8.99 -32.45
C GLU A 68 39.18 9.58 -31.03
N ASP A 69 40.44 9.71 -30.59
CA ASP A 69 40.96 10.37 -29.38
C ASP A 69 41.01 9.62 -28.02
N SER A 70 42.12 8.90 -27.84
CA SER A 70 42.53 8.07 -26.70
C SER A 70 42.78 8.78 -25.35
N LEU A 71 42.68 10.12 -25.29
CA LEU A 71 42.79 10.88 -24.03
C LEU A 71 41.43 11.41 -23.51
N LEU A 72 40.43 11.50 -24.39
CA LEU A 72 39.06 11.89 -24.03
C LEU A 72 38.27 10.69 -23.43
N ASP A 73 38.64 9.48 -23.85
CA ASP A 73 37.97 8.23 -23.50
C ASP A 73 38.07 7.85 -22.01
N TYR A 74 39.22 8.06 -21.37
CA TYR A 74 39.38 7.80 -19.92
C TYR A 74 38.43 8.66 -19.07
N THR A 75 38.30 9.95 -19.41
CA THR A 75 37.47 10.89 -18.65
C THR A 75 35.98 10.64 -18.91
N LEU A 76 35.63 10.31 -20.16
CA LEU A 76 34.27 9.91 -20.53
C LEU A 76 33.87 8.59 -19.88
N GLY A 77 34.80 7.63 -19.75
CA GLY A 77 34.61 6.37 -19.05
C GLY A 77 34.30 6.55 -17.55
N ASP A 78 35.04 7.41 -16.84
CA ASP A 78 34.78 7.70 -15.43
C ASP A 78 33.43 8.41 -15.23
N ILE A 79 33.07 9.34 -16.13
CA ILE A 79 31.76 10.01 -16.11
C ILE A 79 30.63 9.01 -16.38
N ARG A 80 30.77 8.13 -17.37
CA ARG A 80 29.80 7.07 -17.69
C ARG A 80 29.60 6.14 -16.49
N LEU A 81 30.68 5.69 -15.84
CA LEU A 81 30.62 4.83 -14.66
C LEU A 81 29.87 5.51 -13.51
N ARG A 82 30.17 6.80 -13.24
CA ARG A 82 29.46 7.59 -12.22
C ARG A 82 27.99 7.76 -12.55
N LEU A 83 27.65 8.02 -13.81
CA LEU A 83 26.26 8.16 -14.26
C LEU A 83 25.48 6.86 -14.05
N GLU A 84 26.06 5.71 -14.40
CA GLU A 84 25.43 4.40 -14.16
C GLU A 84 25.21 4.12 -12.67
N THR A 85 26.20 4.42 -11.83
CA THR A 85 26.04 4.26 -10.37
C THR A 85 24.94 5.15 -9.81
N MET A 86 24.86 6.43 -10.22
CA MET A 86 23.78 7.33 -9.82
C MET A 86 22.42 6.87 -10.31
N HIS A 87 22.36 6.40 -11.56
CA HIS A 87 21.11 5.88 -12.14
C HIS A 87 20.60 4.68 -11.33
N ARG A 88 21.49 3.74 -11.01
CA ARG A 88 21.17 2.58 -10.16
C ARG A 88 20.68 2.99 -8.77
N ASP A 89 21.32 3.97 -8.15
CA ASP A 89 20.95 4.42 -6.79
C ASP A 89 19.60 5.18 -6.80
N LEU A 90 19.33 5.96 -7.86
CA LEU A 90 18.03 6.59 -8.07
C LEU A 90 16.92 5.57 -8.31
N GLU A 91 17.19 4.54 -9.12
CA GLU A 91 16.23 3.47 -9.39
C GLU A 91 15.86 2.73 -8.09
N ARG A 92 16.85 2.40 -7.27
CA ARG A 92 16.62 1.81 -5.94
C ARG A 92 15.82 2.73 -5.02
N THR A 93 16.17 4.01 -4.98
CA THR A 93 15.45 5.00 -4.16
C THR A 93 13.99 5.13 -4.61
N ARG A 94 13.75 5.13 -5.92
CA ARG A 94 12.41 5.17 -6.51
C ARG A 94 11.59 3.94 -6.14
N GLN A 95 12.19 2.74 -6.21
CA GLN A 95 11.54 1.50 -5.79
C GLN A 95 11.16 1.54 -4.30
N VAL A 96 12.07 1.98 -3.43
CA VAL A 96 11.80 2.13 -1.98
C VAL A 96 10.71 3.17 -1.72
N GLN A 97 10.74 4.31 -2.40
CA GLN A 97 9.73 5.35 -2.26
C GLN A 97 8.35 4.88 -2.72
N ALA A 98 8.28 4.08 -3.80
CA ALA A 98 7.04 3.48 -4.28
C ALA A 98 6.47 2.49 -3.25
N ALA A 99 7.32 1.65 -2.64
CA ALA A 99 6.92 0.74 -1.58
C ALA A 99 6.41 1.51 -0.34
N LEU A 100 7.13 2.54 0.11
CA LEU A 100 6.73 3.38 1.24
C LEU A 100 5.37 4.07 1.00
N ARG A 101 5.14 4.61 -0.21
CA ARG A 101 3.83 5.20 -0.57
C ARG A 101 2.70 4.17 -0.54
N ALA A 102 2.97 2.94 -0.98
CA ALA A 102 1.99 1.85 -0.92
C ALA A 102 1.67 1.45 0.53
N PHE A 103 2.68 1.39 1.41
CA PHE A 103 2.47 1.18 2.85
C PHE A 103 1.69 2.33 3.50
N GLU A 104 2.05 3.58 3.21
CA GLU A 104 1.36 4.76 3.74
C GLU A 104 -0.13 4.78 3.32
N ALA A 105 -0.43 4.49 2.05
CA ALA A 105 -1.81 4.42 1.56
C ALA A 105 -2.63 3.34 2.27
N ARG A 106 -2.00 2.18 2.55
CA ARG A 106 -2.62 1.09 3.32
C ARG A 106 -2.88 1.49 4.77
N ASP A 107 -1.91 2.13 5.42
CA ASP A 107 -2.03 2.55 6.81
C ASP A 107 -3.11 3.63 7.00
N ARG A 108 -3.22 4.58 6.05
CA ARG A 108 -4.32 5.56 6.05
C ARG A 108 -5.69 4.89 5.99
N TYR A 109 -5.87 3.88 5.14
CA TYR A 109 -7.13 3.18 5.02
C TYR A 109 -7.55 2.51 6.35
N VAL A 110 -6.60 1.88 7.05
CA VAL A 110 -6.86 1.25 8.35
C VAL A 110 -7.20 2.30 9.43
N LEU A 111 -6.52 3.45 9.41
CA LEU A 111 -6.78 4.53 10.37
C LEU A 111 -8.17 5.16 10.15
N GLU A 112 -8.56 5.39 8.89
CA GLU A 112 -9.86 5.96 8.52
C GLU A 112 -11.04 5.06 8.93
N ASP A 113 -10.94 3.74 8.71
CA ASP A 113 -12.01 2.81 9.12
C ASP A 113 -12.20 2.78 10.65
N ASN A 114 -11.09 2.75 11.40
CA ASN A 114 -11.14 2.78 12.86
C ASN A 114 -11.72 4.11 13.38
N LEU A 115 -11.26 5.23 12.82
CA LEU A 115 -11.73 6.56 13.19
C LEU A 115 -13.23 6.69 12.93
N TRP A 116 -13.71 6.25 11.76
CA TRP A 116 -15.12 6.31 11.40
C TRP A 116 -15.98 5.51 12.39
N ARG A 117 -15.57 4.28 12.69
CA ARG A 117 -16.28 3.37 13.59
C ARG A 117 -16.36 3.96 15.01
N VAL A 118 -15.24 4.44 15.55
CA VAL A 118 -15.18 5.05 16.89
C VAL A 118 -15.98 6.35 16.95
N SER A 119 -15.84 7.21 15.94
CA SER A 119 -16.57 8.48 15.85
C SER A 119 -18.08 8.27 15.80
N PHE A 120 -18.54 7.28 15.03
CA PHE A 120 -19.96 6.92 14.94
C PHE A 120 -20.54 6.50 16.30
N TRP A 121 -19.89 5.57 17.00
CA TRP A 121 -20.35 5.12 18.32
C TRP A 121 -20.28 6.22 19.39
N SER A 122 -19.27 7.08 19.33
CA SER A 122 -19.15 8.24 20.22
C SER A 122 -20.27 9.25 19.99
N CYS A 123 -20.56 9.59 18.72
CA CYS A 123 -21.64 10.50 18.35
C CYS A 123 -23.01 9.97 18.79
N LEU A 124 -23.28 8.68 18.56
CA LEU A 124 -24.51 8.02 19.00
C LEU A 124 -24.69 8.10 20.52
N THR A 125 -23.61 7.83 21.27
CA THR A 125 -23.63 7.87 22.74
C THR A 125 -23.86 9.29 23.25
N LEU A 126 -23.22 10.28 22.63
CA LEU A 126 -23.41 11.70 22.98
C LEU A 126 -24.87 12.13 22.76
N LEU A 127 -25.47 11.77 21.62
CA LEU A 127 -26.88 12.05 21.35
C LEU A 127 -27.79 11.40 22.40
N LEU A 128 -27.51 10.15 22.78
CA LEU A 128 -28.27 9.46 23.83
C LEU A 128 -28.17 10.20 25.17
N MET A 129 -26.97 10.62 25.58
CA MET A 129 -26.79 11.41 26.81
C MET A 129 -27.58 12.74 26.77
N LEU A 130 -27.59 13.45 25.63
CA LEU A 130 -28.36 14.68 25.45
C LEU A 130 -29.88 14.43 25.56
N THR A 131 -30.39 13.35 24.99
CA THR A 131 -31.82 12.99 25.10
C THR A 131 -32.22 12.70 26.54
N VAL A 132 -31.38 11.95 27.28
CA VAL A 132 -31.61 11.64 28.69
C VAL A 132 -31.58 12.90 29.54
N ALA A 133 -30.59 13.78 29.34
CA ALA A 133 -30.52 15.07 30.04
C ALA A 133 -31.77 15.94 29.79
N SER A 134 -32.26 15.97 28.55
CA SER A 134 -33.48 16.69 28.19
C SER A 134 -34.72 16.11 28.88
N ALA A 135 -34.84 14.78 28.93
CA ALA A 135 -35.91 14.10 29.63
C ALA A 135 -35.88 14.35 31.14
N GLN A 136 -34.69 14.35 31.75
CA GLN A 136 -34.49 14.69 33.17
C GLN A 136 -34.97 16.11 33.46
N ILE A 137 -34.57 17.10 32.65
CA ILE A 137 -35.00 18.50 32.81
C ILE A 137 -36.51 18.64 32.66
N HIS A 138 -37.12 17.98 31.67
CA HIS A 138 -38.57 17.99 31.48
C HIS A 138 -39.32 17.39 32.68
N THR A 139 -38.82 16.29 33.22
CA THR A 139 -39.42 15.63 34.39
C THR A 139 -39.34 16.52 35.62
N LEU A 140 -38.18 17.14 35.86
CA LEU A 140 -38.01 18.09 36.97
C LEU A 140 -38.94 19.30 36.80
N LYS A 141 -38.99 19.91 35.61
CA LYS A 141 -39.92 21.00 35.33
C LYS A 141 -41.37 20.59 35.61
N LYS A 142 -41.81 19.44 35.10
CA LYS A 142 -43.18 18.95 35.31
C LYS A 142 -43.48 18.71 36.80
N LEU A 143 -42.54 18.14 37.56
CA LEU A 143 -42.71 17.89 38.99
C LEU A 143 -42.86 19.20 39.79
N PHE A 144 -42.08 20.24 39.47
CA PHE A 144 -42.17 21.53 40.15
C PHE A 144 -43.38 22.37 39.70
N ASP A 145 -43.81 22.24 38.45
CA ASP A 145 -44.96 22.97 37.91
C ASP A 145 -46.30 22.40 38.43
N GLU A 146 -46.39 21.08 38.60
CA GLU A 146 -47.51 20.40 39.29
C GLU A 146 -47.66 20.91 40.74
N LYS A 147 -46.55 21.07 41.48
CA LYS A 147 -46.60 21.60 42.86
C LYS A 147 -47.06 23.05 42.93
N LYS A 148 -46.78 23.88 41.91
CA LYS A 148 -47.31 25.26 41.85
C LYS A 148 -48.82 25.30 41.64
N LYS A 149 -49.40 24.35 40.90
CA LYS A 149 -50.86 24.30 40.66
C LYS A 149 -51.68 23.80 41.85
N VAL A 150 -51.09 22.99 42.74
CA VAL A 150 -51.82 22.43 43.90
C VAL A 150 -52.03 23.46 45.02
N THR A 151 -51.23 24.53 45.08
CA THR A 151 -51.38 25.61 46.07
C THR A 151 -52.23 26.77 45.56
N THR A 152 -53.42 26.50 45.00
CA THR A 152 -54.43 27.57 44.79
C THR A 152 -55.84 26.98 44.71
N ARG A 153 -56.41 26.65 45.87
CA ARG A 153 -57.85 26.67 46.16
C ARG A 153 -58.03 26.56 47.68
N ALA A 154 -58.03 27.71 48.32
CA ALA A 154 -58.67 27.97 49.61
C ALA A 154 -59.54 29.21 49.41
#